data_AF-A0A8I1U2I8-F1
#
_entry.id   AF-A0A8I1U2I8-F1
#
_cell.length_a   1.000
_cell.length_b   1.000
_cell.length_c   1.000
_cell.angle_alpha   90.00
_cell.angle_beta   90.00
_cell.angle_gamma   90.00
#
_symmetry.space_group_name_H-M   'P 1'
#
loop_
_entity.id
_entity.type
_entity.pdbx_description
1 polymer ?
#
loop_
_entity_poly.entity_id
_entity_poly.type
_entity_poly.pdbx_seq_one_letter_code
_entity_poly.pdbx_strand_id
1 'polypeptide(L)'
;MPTELLSWKKLQQNTQQKIRAHQSDFADIIEHNAISLDFSGQFLTSEIYHDLLSLAQESQLKDKINALFQGEEVNSTEHRPALHPALRADEAKPLFVNNRNIMADVHEARVQMQEISTLIREGRWLGYTGKPISDVVNLGIGGSMLGPLFYVKALADYQDTQVKLHFVSEIDPYAFSRVCNKLNPETTLFIVSSKSFTTPETLSNLHKAYEWHGQPSLRAAHFIAVTAHVDEAVKMGFDTVLPIWDWVGGRYSFCSAINLIGCIAVGYQHFNDMLLGARSMDEHFKSQDFAVNLPVMLGLLGILNINFRGINNHLVLTYAEPLEYFVPYLQQLDMES
;
A
#
# COMPACT_ATOMS: atom_id res chain seq x y z
N MET A 1 21.47 -1.85 21.57
CA MET A 1 21.22 -2.64 20.33
C MET A 1 20.37 -3.86 20.66
N PRO A 2 19.53 -4.40 19.74
CA PRO A 2 18.73 -5.60 20.02
C PRO A 2 19.57 -6.79 20.48
N THR A 3 20.80 -6.94 19.96
CA THR A 3 21.72 -8.03 20.31
C THR A 3 22.24 -8.02 21.75
N GLU A 4 22.07 -6.90 22.47
CA GLU A 4 22.55 -6.75 23.86
C GLU A 4 21.48 -7.15 24.88
N LEU A 5 20.23 -7.22 24.44
CA LEU A 5 19.05 -7.54 25.24
C LEU A 5 19.15 -8.94 25.85
N LEU A 6 18.55 -9.11 27.03
CA LEU A 6 18.60 -10.39 27.75
C LEU A 6 17.81 -11.45 26.98
N SER A 7 16.61 -11.10 26.52
CA SER A 7 15.77 -11.93 25.64
C SER A 7 16.53 -12.42 24.40
N TRP A 8 17.31 -11.55 23.75
CA TRP A 8 18.13 -11.93 22.60
C TRP A 8 19.16 -13.00 22.95
N LYS A 9 19.89 -12.84 24.05
CA LYS A 9 20.89 -13.82 24.50
C LYS A 9 20.25 -15.16 24.85
N LYS A 10 19.06 -15.15 25.46
CA LYS A 10 18.28 -16.38 25.72
C LYS A 10 17.85 -17.06 24.42
N LEU A 11 17.35 -16.31 23.43
CA LEU A 11 17.03 -16.85 22.10
C LEU A 11 18.24 -17.50 21.43
N GLN A 12 19.44 -16.88 21.51
CA GLN A 12 20.67 -17.49 20.99
C GLN A 12 20.99 -18.83 21.65
N GLN A 13 20.80 -18.93 22.98
CA GLN A 13 21.05 -20.16 23.72
C GLN A 13 20.00 -21.23 23.43
N ASN A 14 18.72 -20.86 23.43
CA ASN A 14 17.60 -21.79 23.32
C ASN A 14 17.46 -22.36 21.89
N THR A 15 17.81 -21.58 20.87
CA THR A 15 17.76 -22.05 19.47
C THR A 15 18.94 -22.97 19.09
N GLN A 16 20.03 -22.99 19.88
CA GLN A 16 21.16 -23.92 19.70
C GLN A 16 20.92 -25.31 20.31
N GLN A 17 19.96 -25.44 21.22
CA GLN A 17 19.66 -26.73 21.84
C GLN A 17 18.93 -27.64 20.85
N LYS A 18 19.23 -28.94 20.87
CA LYS A 18 18.46 -29.92 20.10
C LYS A 18 17.03 -29.94 20.67
N ILE A 19 16.06 -29.44 19.88
CA ILE A 19 14.65 -29.47 20.29
C ILE A 19 14.24 -30.90 20.57
N ARG A 20 13.78 -31.13 21.80
CA ARG A 20 12.96 -32.29 22.15
C ARG A 20 11.52 -31.91 21.86
N ALA A 21 10.73 -32.84 21.31
CA ALA A 21 9.29 -32.65 21.16
C ALA A 21 8.71 -32.37 22.56
N HIS A 22 8.37 -31.11 22.81
CA HIS A 22 7.68 -30.66 24.00
C HIS A 22 6.29 -30.20 23.60
N GLN A 23 5.33 -30.49 24.47
CA GLN A 23 3.97 -29.95 24.36
C GLN A 23 4.05 -28.44 24.54
N SER A 24 3.52 -27.67 23.58
CA SER A 24 3.43 -26.22 23.66
C SER A 24 2.39 -25.79 24.70
N ASP A 25 2.66 -24.69 25.39
CA ASP A 25 1.75 -24.02 26.34
C ASP A 25 1.02 -22.81 25.71
N PHE A 26 1.19 -22.60 24.40
CA PHE A 26 0.57 -21.54 23.62
C PHE A 26 -0.33 -22.12 22.53
N ALA A 27 -1.26 -21.30 22.02
CA ALA A 27 -2.08 -21.67 20.86
C ALA A 27 -1.28 -21.46 19.57
N ASP A 28 -1.24 -22.48 18.71
CA ASP A 28 -0.53 -22.43 17.43
C ASP A 28 -1.27 -21.63 16.34
N ILE A 29 -2.55 -21.32 16.58
CA ILE A 29 -3.42 -20.59 15.66
C ILE A 29 -3.94 -19.34 16.35
N ILE A 30 -3.73 -18.20 15.71
CA ILE A 30 -4.32 -16.90 16.10
C ILE A 30 -5.24 -16.46 14.98
N GLU A 31 -6.37 -15.84 15.34
CA GLU A 31 -7.39 -15.43 14.38
C GLU A 31 -7.84 -13.99 14.63
N HIS A 32 -8.17 -13.27 13.57
CA HIS A 32 -8.85 -11.98 13.60
C HIS A 32 -9.73 -11.84 12.37
N ASN A 33 -11.03 -11.64 12.58
CA ASN A 33 -12.04 -11.68 11.52
C ASN A 33 -11.91 -12.94 10.64
N ALA A 34 -11.65 -12.78 9.35
CA ALA A 34 -11.51 -13.86 8.38
C ALA A 34 -10.04 -14.24 8.10
N ILE A 35 -9.10 -13.83 8.95
CA ILE A 35 -7.66 -14.12 8.80
C ILE A 35 -7.21 -14.98 9.97
N SER A 36 -6.65 -16.15 9.66
CA SER A 36 -6.00 -17.04 10.62
C SER A 36 -4.51 -17.17 10.29
N LEU A 37 -3.66 -17.11 11.30
CA LEU A 37 -2.24 -17.41 11.22
C LEU A 37 -1.98 -18.71 11.99
N ASP A 38 -1.67 -19.78 11.25
CA ASP A 38 -1.19 -21.04 11.81
C ASP A 38 0.34 -21.07 11.75
N PHE A 39 0.97 -21.16 12.91
CA PHE A 39 2.42 -21.25 13.06
C PHE A 39 2.87 -22.55 13.75
N SER A 40 2.01 -23.58 13.78
CA SER A 40 2.34 -24.92 14.29
C SER A 40 3.55 -25.56 13.60
N GLY A 41 3.83 -25.18 12.35
CA GLY A 41 4.97 -25.63 11.57
C GLY A 41 6.30 -24.91 11.87
N GLN A 42 6.32 -23.93 12.78
CA GLN A 42 7.52 -23.16 13.11
C GLN A 42 8.44 -23.89 14.09
N PHE A 43 9.73 -23.51 14.11
CA PHE A 43 10.71 -24.01 15.08
C PHE A 43 10.50 -23.33 16.45
N LEU A 44 9.43 -23.68 17.14
CA LEU A 44 8.94 -22.92 18.28
C LEU A 44 8.68 -23.83 19.49
N THR A 45 9.47 -23.69 20.55
CA THR A 45 9.16 -24.25 21.88
C THR A 45 8.53 -23.17 22.76
N SER A 46 7.94 -23.56 23.90
CA SER A 46 7.42 -22.61 24.89
C SER A 46 8.46 -21.58 25.33
N GLU A 47 9.70 -22.00 25.55
CA GLU A 47 10.78 -21.10 25.94
C GLU A 47 11.10 -20.10 24.83
N ILE A 48 11.23 -20.56 23.58
CA ILE A 48 11.49 -19.67 22.43
C ILE A 48 10.34 -18.70 22.23
N TYR A 49 9.09 -19.16 22.35
CA TYR A 49 7.90 -18.33 22.24
C TYR A 49 7.89 -17.20 23.28
N HIS A 50 8.08 -17.53 24.56
CA HIS A 50 8.10 -16.54 25.63
C HIS A 50 9.30 -15.59 25.52
N ASP A 51 10.45 -16.07 25.05
CA ASP A 51 11.62 -15.22 24.81
C ASP A 51 11.40 -14.25 23.62
N LEU A 52 10.68 -14.66 22.55
CA LEU A 52 10.29 -13.76 21.45
C LEU A 52 9.35 -12.66 21.93
N LEU A 53 8.36 -13.00 22.75
CA LEU A 53 7.46 -12.00 23.36
C LEU A 53 8.24 -11.06 24.30
N SER A 54 9.18 -11.60 25.08
CA SER A 54 10.07 -10.80 25.92
C SER A 54 10.95 -9.87 25.09
N LEU A 55 11.43 -10.32 23.92
CA LEU A 55 12.19 -9.48 22.99
C LEU A 55 11.37 -8.29 22.48
N ALA A 56 10.10 -8.50 22.13
CA ALA A 56 9.21 -7.41 21.74
C ALA A 56 9.01 -6.38 22.88
N GLN A 57 8.86 -6.87 24.11
CA GLN A 57 8.71 -6.03 25.30
C GLN A 57 9.99 -5.24 25.61
N GLU A 58 11.15 -5.91 25.69
CA GLU A 58 12.46 -5.29 25.93
C GLU A 58 12.84 -4.30 24.82
N SER A 59 12.35 -4.52 23.60
CA SER A 59 12.53 -3.62 22.45
C SER A 59 11.56 -2.42 22.43
N GLN A 60 10.71 -2.29 23.45
CA GLN A 60 9.69 -1.24 23.59
C GLN A 60 8.76 -1.17 22.37
N LEU A 61 8.38 -2.32 21.82
CA LEU A 61 7.59 -2.38 20.59
C LEU A 61 6.24 -1.67 20.74
N LYS A 62 5.58 -1.76 21.90
CA LYS A 62 4.28 -1.11 22.15
C LYS A 62 4.39 0.41 22.06
N ASP A 63 5.46 0.97 22.60
CA ASP A 63 5.72 2.41 22.56
C ASP A 63 5.98 2.88 21.12
N LYS A 64 6.75 2.11 20.34
CA LYS A 64 6.99 2.39 18.91
C LYS A 64 5.73 2.31 18.06
N ILE A 65 4.87 1.33 18.33
CA ILE A 65 3.54 1.23 17.69
C ILE A 65 2.71 2.45 18.06
N ASN A 66 2.67 2.84 19.34
CA ASN A 66 1.93 4.03 19.76
C ASN A 66 2.46 5.30 19.08
N ALA A 67 3.77 5.49 19.03
CA ALA A 67 4.43 6.61 18.35
C ALA A 67 4.06 6.68 16.86
N LEU A 68 4.06 5.54 16.16
CA LEU A 68 3.61 5.43 14.77
C LEU A 68 2.18 5.95 14.61
N PHE A 69 1.24 5.47 15.43
CA PHE A 69 -0.17 5.84 15.33
C PHE A 69 -0.48 7.26 15.85
N GLN A 70 0.39 7.85 16.66
CA GLN A 70 0.27 9.24 17.14
C GLN A 70 0.88 10.25 16.16
N GLY A 71 1.58 9.78 15.13
CA GLY A 71 2.19 10.66 14.14
C GLY A 71 3.52 11.26 14.57
N GLU A 72 4.22 10.61 15.49
CA GLU A 72 5.59 10.97 15.84
C GLU A 72 6.55 10.72 14.68
N GLU A 73 7.72 11.36 14.72
CA GLU A 73 8.79 11.21 13.74
C GLU A 73 9.53 9.86 13.89
N VAL A 74 8.82 8.77 13.58
CA VAL A 74 9.37 7.41 13.64
C VAL A 74 10.32 7.09 12.49
N ASN A 75 10.28 7.87 11.40
CA ASN A 75 11.29 7.83 10.35
C ASN A 75 12.39 8.82 10.70
N SER A 76 13.41 8.33 11.39
CA SER A 76 14.46 9.14 12.00
C SER A 76 15.48 9.70 11.02
N THR A 77 15.66 9.10 9.84
CA THR A 77 16.63 9.57 8.84
C THR A 77 16.06 10.69 7.97
N GLU A 78 14.74 10.68 7.75
CA GLU A 78 14.03 11.71 6.97
C GLU A 78 13.23 12.68 7.86
N HIS A 79 13.31 12.53 9.19
CA HIS A 79 12.63 13.39 10.18
C HIS A 79 11.14 13.58 9.88
N ARG A 80 10.42 12.46 9.68
CA ARG A 80 9.00 12.50 9.30
C ARG A 80 8.16 11.41 9.96
N PRO A 81 6.83 11.62 10.06
CA PRO A 81 5.91 10.56 10.42
C PRO A 81 5.79 9.48 9.33
N ALA A 82 5.37 8.28 9.72
CA ALA A 82 5.09 7.16 8.80
C ALA A 82 3.60 6.74 8.84
N LEU A 83 2.71 7.70 8.59
CA LEU A 83 1.29 7.64 8.96
C LEU A 83 0.33 6.99 7.94
N HIS A 84 0.79 6.00 7.18
CA HIS A 84 -0.10 5.27 6.27
C HIS A 84 -1.39 4.67 6.91
N PRO A 85 -1.46 4.33 8.22
CA PRO A 85 -2.74 3.98 8.86
C PRO A 85 -3.77 5.12 8.89
N ALA A 86 -3.34 6.40 8.88
CA ALA A 86 -4.26 7.54 8.85
C ALA A 86 -5.15 7.54 7.58
N LEU A 87 -4.66 6.94 6.48
CA LEU A 87 -5.41 6.80 5.23
C LEU A 87 -6.70 6.00 5.39
N ARG A 88 -6.78 5.11 6.39
CA ARG A 88 -7.94 4.28 6.69
C ARG A 88 -8.45 4.42 8.13
N ALA A 89 -7.95 5.42 8.87
CA ALA A 89 -8.39 5.67 10.23
C ALA A 89 -9.82 6.22 10.29
N ASP A 90 -10.36 6.26 11.51
CA ASP A 90 -11.65 6.86 11.81
C ASP A 90 -11.67 8.34 11.45
N GLU A 91 -12.58 8.73 10.56
CA GLU A 91 -12.74 10.11 10.14
C GLU A 91 -13.20 11.01 11.29
N ALA A 92 -13.87 10.45 12.31
CA ALA A 92 -14.35 11.20 13.46
C ALA A 92 -13.23 11.56 14.46
N LYS A 93 -12.03 10.97 14.33
CA LYS A 93 -10.92 11.21 15.27
C LYS A 93 -9.86 12.09 14.61
N PRO A 94 -9.70 13.36 15.03
CA PRO A 94 -8.68 14.21 14.45
C PRO A 94 -7.28 13.68 14.80
N LEU A 95 -6.36 13.82 13.85
CA LEU A 95 -4.93 13.51 14.03
C LEU A 95 -4.13 14.71 13.55
N PHE A 96 -3.26 15.22 14.42
CA PHE A 96 -2.51 16.44 14.15
C PHE A 96 -1.06 16.13 13.85
N VAL A 97 -0.56 16.66 12.73
CA VAL A 97 0.86 16.68 12.37
C VAL A 97 1.22 18.13 12.09
N ASN A 98 2.26 18.66 12.73
CA ASN A 98 2.67 20.07 12.59
C ASN A 98 1.51 21.06 12.77
N ASN A 99 0.68 20.83 13.79
CA ASN A 99 -0.53 21.61 14.12
C ASN A 99 -1.62 21.64 13.03
N ARG A 100 -1.55 20.77 12.01
CA ARG A 100 -2.59 20.59 10.98
C ARG A 100 -3.33 19.28 11.22
N ASN A 101 -4.66 19.32 11.21
CA ASN A 101 -5.47 18.10 11.24
C ASN A 101 -5.41 17.40 9.86
N ILE A 102 -4.66 16.32 9.77
CA ILE A 102 -4.45 15.60 8.50
C ILE A 102 -5.68 14.78 8.08
N MET A 103 -6.59 14.47 9.01
CA MET A 103 -7.75 13.63 8.70
C MET A 103 -8.77 14.32 7.81
N ALA A 104 -8.87 15.65 7.90
CA ALA A 104 -9.72 16.44 7.02
C ALA A 104 -9.25 16.34 5.56
N ASP A 105 -7.93 16.48 5.33
CA ASP A 105 -7.32 16.35 4.00
C ASP A 105 -7.52 14.93 3.44
N VAL A 106 -7.37 13.91 4.28
CA VAL A 106 -7.59 12.51 3.90
C VAL A 106 -9.04 12.27 3.46
N HIS A 107 -10.01 12.80 4.21
CA HIS A 107 -11.42 12.67 3.87
C HIS A 107 -11.77 13.41 2.58
N GLU A 108 -11.26 14.62 2.37
CA GLU A 108 -11.46 15.37 1.14
C GLU A 108 -10.94 14.61 -0.09
N ALA A 109 -9.73 14.04 -0.01
CA ALA A 109 -9.18 13.23 -1.09
C ALA A 109 -10.05 11.99 -1.38
N ARG A 110 -10.57 11.33 -0.32
CA ARG A 110 -11.50 10.19 -0.45
C ARG A 110 -12.80 10.57 -1.16
N VAL A 111 -13.39 11.71 -0.81
CA VAL A 111 -14.61 12.23 -1.47
C VAL A 111 -14.33 12.52 -2.95
N GLN A 112 -13.22 13.18 -3.27
CA GLN A 112 -12.83 13.45 -4.65
C GLN A 112 -12.60 12.14 -5.45
N MET A 113 -11.97 11.14 -4.84
CA MET A 113 -11.83 9.81 -5.47
C MET A 113 -13.18 9.17 -5.78
N GLN A 114 -14.14 9.25 -4.85
CA GLN A 114 -15.49 8.74 -5.05
C GLN A 114 -16.19 9.46 -6.21
N GLU A 115 -16.14 10.79 -6.23
CA GLU A 115 -16.76 11.60 -7.27
C GLU A 115 -16.17 11.31 -8.65
N ILE A 116 -14.84 11.36 -8.78
CA ILE A 116 -14.13 11.12 -10.05
C ILE A 116 -14.42 9.71 -10.55
N SER A 117 -14.26 8.69 -9.70
CA SER A 117 -14.48 7.30 -10.11
C SER A 117 -15.94 7.06 -10.53
N THR A 118 -16.91 7.64 -9.82
CA THR A 118 -18.33 7.57 -10.17
C THR A 118 -18.61 8.23 -11.52
N LEU A 119 -18.10 9.44 -11.75
CA LEU A 119 -18.27 10.15 -13.02
C LEU A 119 -17.72 9.36 -14.20
N ILE A 120 -16.54 8.75 -14.06
CA ILE A 120 -15.92 7.94 -15.11
C ILE A 120 -16.74 6.68 -15.37
N ARG A 121 -17.12 5.95 -14.32
CA ARG A 121 -17.87 4.68 -14.42
C ARG A 121 -19.26 4.86 -15.03
N GLU A 122 -19.92 5.98 -14.75
CA GLU A 122 -21.23 6.31 -15.30
C GLU A 122 -21.15 6.98 -16.70
N GLY A 123 -19.95 7.11 -17.27
CA GLY A 123 -19.74 7.74 -18.57
C GLY A 123 -20.04 9.25 -18.59
N ARG A 124 -20.04 9.89 -17.42
CA ARG A 124 -20.26 11.34 -17.25
C ARG A 124 -18.96 12.15 -17.28
N TRP A 125 -17.81 11.51 -17.08
CA TRP A 125 -16.52 12.12 -17.39
C TRP A 125 -16.29 12.05 -18.90
N LEU A 126 -16.33 13.21 -19.55
CA LEU A 126 -16.27 13.33 -21.01
C LEU A 126 -14.89 13.82 -21.44
N GLY A 127 -14.34 13.23 -22.49
CA GLY A 127 -13.16 13.73 -23.18
C GLY A 127 -13.42 15.02 -23.95
N TYR A 128 -12.40 15.55 -24.61
CA TYR A 128 -12.46 16.86 -25.29
C TYR A 128 -13.45 16.94 -26.46
N THR A 129 -13.92 15.80 -26.97
CA THR A 129 -14.97 15.72 -28.00
C THR A 129 -16.38 15.54 -27.44
N GLY A 130 -16.54 15.51 -26.12
CA GLY A 130 -17.81 15.23 -25.45
C GLY A 130 -18.17 13.73 -25.39
N LYS A 131 -17.25 12.84 -25.80
CA LYS A 131 -17.43 11.38 -25.68
C LYS A 131 -17.05 10.89 -24.28
N PRO A 132 -17.77 9.92 -23.69
CA PRO A 132 -17.36 9.29 -22.45
C PRO A 132 -15.97 8.64 -22.54
N ILE A 133 -15.22 8.66 -21.44
CA ILE A 133 -13.95 7.92 -21.32
C ILE A 133 -14.22 6.41 -21.42
N SER A 134 -13.47 5.73 -22.29
CA SER A 134 -13.52 4.27 -22.48
C SER A 134 -12.29 3.56 -21.95
N ASP A 135 -11.16 4.27 -21.81
CA ASP A 135 -9.88 3.70 -21.45
C ASP A 135 -9.19 4.57 -20.39
N VAL A 136 -8.64 3.95 -19.36
CA VAL A 136 -7.86 4.62 -18.31
C VAL A 136 -6.48 3.99 -18.23
N VAL A 137 -5.44 4.82 -18.33
CA VAL A 137 -4.04 4.40 -18.30
C VAL A 137 -3.36 4.97 -17.05
N ASN A 138 -2.92 4.11 -16.13
CA ASN A 138 -2.08 4.53 -15.01
C ASN A 138 -0.61 4.58 -15.43
N LEU A 139 0.00 5.76 -15.32
CA LEU A 139 1.42 6.01 -15.53
C LEU A 139 2.11 6.11 -14.17
N GLY A 140 2.88 5.10 -13.78
CA GLY A 140 3.56 5.07 -12.49
C GLY A 140 4.39 3.80 -12.33
N ILE A 141 5.35 3.81 -11.41
CA ILE A 141 6.27 2.69 -11.15
C ILE A 141 6.35 2.38 -9.65
N GLY A 142 6.75 1.16 -9.28
CA GLY A 142 6.88 0.73 -7.89
C GLY A 142 5.53 0.81 -7.18
N GLY A 143 5.48 1.48 -6.03
CA GLY A 143 4.26 1.62 -5.22
C GLY A 143 3.11 2.31 -5.97
N SER A 144 3.42 3.16 -6.95
CA SER A 144 2.46 3.82 -7.83
C SER A 144 1.80 2.91 -8.87
N MET A 145 2.22 1.63 -8.95
CA MET A 145 1.73 0.65 -9.92
C MET A 145 1.44 -0.70 -9.27
N LEU A 146 2.35 -1.25 -8.47
CA LEU A 146 2.24 -2.58 -7.90
C LEU A 146 0.99 -2.72 -7.02
N GLY A 147 0.73 -1.74 -6.16
CA GLY A 147 -0.49 -1.71 -5.34
C GLY A 147 -1.77 -1.64 -6.19
N PRO A 148 -1.93 -0.65 -7.06
CA PRO A 148 -3.08 -0.57 -7.97
C PRO A 148 -3.29 -1.79 -8.87
N LEU A 149 -2.22 -2.34 -9.44
CA LEU A 149 -2.30 -3.54 -10.26
C LEU A 149 -2.75 -4.73 -9.43
N PHE A 150 -2.18 -4.92 -8.24
CA PHE A 150 -2.60 -5.96 -7.30
C PHE A 150 -4.08 -5.83 -6.96
N TYR A 151 -4.55 -4.63 -6.58
CA TYR A 151 -5.94 -4.39 -6.22
C TYR A 151 -6.92 -4.75 -7.35
N VAL A 152 -6.65 -4.26 -8.57
CA VAL A 152 -7.50 -4.54 -9.74
C VAL A 152 -7.53 -6.02 -10.08
N LYS A 153 -6.39 -6.72 -9.97
CA LYS A 153 -6.29 -8.14 -10.31
C LYS A 153 -6.91 -9.05 -9.25
N ALA A 154 -6.70 -8.74 -7.97
CA ALA A 154 -7.26 -9.50 -6.85
C ALA A 154 -8.79 -9.41 -6.80
N LEU A 155 -9.37 -8.31 -7.27
CA LEU A 155 -10.81 -8.06 -7.27
C LEU A 155 -11.44 -8.15 -8.67
N ALA A 156 -10.80 -8.85 -9.62
CA ALA A 156 -11.28 -8.93 -10.99
C ALA A 156 -12.73 -9.42 -11.11
N ASP A 157 -13.17 -10.33 -10.24
CA ASP A 157 -14.54 -10.86 -10.22
C ASP A 157 -15.60 -9.82 -9.76
N TYR A 158 -15.16 -8.74 -9.11
CA TYR A 158 -16.02 -7.61 -8.71
C TYR A 158 -16.02 -6.48 -9.76
N GLN A 159 -15.29 -6.62 -10.86
CA GLN A 159 -15.24 -5.60 -11.90
C GLN A 159 -16.59 -5.52 -12.63
N ASP A 160 -17.22 -4.35 -12.56
CA ASP A 160 -18.55 -4.07 -13.09
C ASP A 160 -18.57 -2.84 -14.03
N THR A 161 -17.40 -2.40 -14.50
CA THR A 161 -17.24 -1.27 -15.42
C THR A 161 -16.96 -1.71 -16.86
N GLN A 162 -17.43 -0.92 -17.82
CA GLN A 162 -17.05 -1.05 -19.25
C GLN A 162 -15.72 -0.36 -19.57
N VAL A 163 -15.18 0.43 -18.64
CA VAL A 163 -13.91 1.15 -18.81
C VAL A 163 -12.76 0.16 -18.78
N LYS A 164 -11.91 0.22 -19.81
CA LYS A 164 -10.72 -0.63 -19.92
C LYS A 164 -9.56 0.01 -19.17
N LEU A 165 -8.83 -0.81 -18.43
CA LEU A 165 -7.76 -0.35 -17.53
C LEU A 165 -6.41 -0.83 -18.04
N HIS A 166 -5.45 0.08 -18.05
CA HIS A 166 -4.11 -0.15 -18.56
C HIS A 166 -3.06 0.38 -17.58
N PHE A 167 -1.89 -0.25 -17.57
CA PHE A 167 -0.77 0.16 -16.72
C PHE A 167 0.48 0.31 -17.58
N VAL A 168 1.20 1.42 -17.39
CA VAL A 168 2.49 1.68 -18.03
C VAL A 168 3.45 2.18 -16.96
N SER A 169 4.48 1.39 -16.66
CA SER A 169 5.45 1.66 -15.60
C SER A 169 6.88 1.76 -16.10
N GLU A 170 7.25 0.90 -17.03
CA GLU A 170 8.61 0.76 -17.53
C GLU A 170 9.03 1.94 -18.41
N ILE A 171 10.33 2.26 -18.39
CA ILE A 171 10.93 3.24 -19.30
C ILE A 171 11.16 2.68 -20.71
N ASP A 172 10.96 1.37 -20.91
CA ASP A 172 11.07 0.70 -22.21
C ASP A 172 10.41 1.57 -23.30
N PRO A 173 11.16 1.97 -24.35
CA PRO A 173 10.64 2.82 -25.41
C PRO A 173 9.38 2.27 -26.07
N TYR A 174 9.15 0.96 -26.02
CA TYR A 174 7.99 0.31 -26.60
C TYR A 174 6.83 0.06 -25.63
N ALA A 175 7.03 0.14 -24.31
CA ALA A 175 5.97 -0.15 -23.34
C ALA A 175 4.75 0.76 -23.52
N PHE A 176 4.99 2.07 -23.64
CA PHE A 176 3.95 3.05 -23.88
C PHE A 176 3.20 2.80 -25.19
N SER A 177 3.92 2.56 -26.30
CA SER A 177 3.30 2.38 -27.63
C SER A 177 2.55 1.06 -27.76
N ARG A 178 2.98 -0.02 -27.09
CA ARG A 178 2.25 -1.30 -27.05
C ARG A 178 0.83 -1.15 -26.49
N VAL A 179 0.66 -0.24 -25.54
CA VAL A 179 -0.64 0.11 -24.94
C VAL A 179 -1.35 1.14 -25.82
N CYS A 180 -0.76 2.33 -25.99
CA CYS A 180 -1.46 3.50 -26.51
C CYS A 180 -1.76 3.45 -28.02
N ASN A 181 -1.02 2.67 -28.83
CA ASN A 181 -1.31 2.55 -30.27
C ASN A 181 -2.67 1.92 -30.58
N LYS A 182 -3.30 1.28 -29.60
CA LYS A 182 -4.63 0.65 -29.75
C LYS A 182 -5.76 1.50 -29.17
N LEU A 183 -5.43 2.65 -28.58
CA LEU A 183 -6.39 3.49 -27.84
C LEU A 183 -6.80 4.70 -28.68
N ASN A 184 -7.86 5.38 -28.25
CA ASN A 184 -8.36 6.60 -28.89
C ASN A 184 -8.07 7.84 -28.01
N PRO A 185 -7.26 8.81 -28.47
CA PRO A 185 -6.99 10.04 -27.74
C PRO A 185 -8.25 10.79 -27.26
N GLU A 186 -9.37 10.68 -27.99
CA GLU A 186 -10.64 11.34 -27.63
C GLU A 186 -11.33 10.72 -26.42
N THR A 187 -11.00 9.48 -26.04
CA THR A 187 -11.69 8.71 -24.99
C THR A 187 -10.73 8.04 -23.99
N THR A 188 -9.45 8.38 -24.01
CA THR A 188 -8.44 7.86 -23.07
C THR A 188 -8.11 8.88 -21.99
N LEU A 189 -8.23 8.48 -20.73
CA LEU A 189 -7.79 9.25 -19.55
C LEU A 189 -6.46 8.69 -19.02
N PHE A 190 -5.52 9.56 -18.69
CA PHE A 190 -4.27 9.20 -18.02
C PHE A 190 -4.32 9.60 -16.55
N ILE A 191 -3.95 8.67 -15.67
CA ILE A 191 -3.68 8.92 -14.26
C ILE A 191 -2.16 8.89 -14.07
N VAL A 192 -1.58 10.02 -13.69
CA VAL A 192 -0.13 10.21 -13.55
C VAL A 192 0.22 10.10 -12.08
N SER A 193 0.74 8.93 -11.70
CA SER A 193 0.92 8.49 -10.32
C SER A 193 2.40 8.55 -9.92
N SER A 194 2.82 9.63 -9.27
CA SER A 194 4.18 9.80 -8.78
C SER A 194 4.22 10.66 -7.52
N LYS A 195 4.63 10.08 -6.39
CA LYS A 195 4.72 10.81 -5.12
C LYS A 195 5.62 12.03 -5.24
N SER A 196 6.84 11.85 -5.77
CA SER A 196 7.84 12.92 -5.89
C SER A 196 7.62 13.82 -7.10
N PHE A 197 6.71 13.45 -8.00
CA PHE A 197 6.44 14.10 -9.29
C PHE A 197 7.68 14.35 -10.18
N THR A 198 8.76 13.65 -9.88
CA THR A 198 10.09 13.81 -10.48
C THR A 198 10.66 12.49 -10.98
N THR A 199 9.90 11.39 -10.82
CA THR A 199 10.31 10.04 -11.21
C THR A 199 10.58 9.99 -12.72
N PRO A 200 11.83 9.72 -13.16
CA PRO A 200 12.22 9.81 -14.56
C PRO A 200 11.38 8.94 -15.50
N GLU A 201 11.06 7.72 -15.09
CA GLU A 201 10.25 6.77 -15.86
C GLU A 201 8.82 7.30 -16.05
N THR A 202 8.22 7.82 -14.98
CA THR A 202 6.85 8.37 -15.01
C THR A 202 6.79 9.65 -15.84
N LEU A 203 7.75 10.56 -15.68
CA LEU A 203 7.83 11.80 -16.46
C LEU A 203 8.12 11.52 -17.95
N SER A 204 8.97 10.53 -18.26
CA SER A 204 9.20 10.10 -19.64
C SER A 204 7.90 9.61 -20.28
N ASN A 205 7.14 8.76 -19.58
CA ASN A 205 5.86 8.26 -20.08
C ASN A 205 4.77 9.34 -20.13
N LEU A 206 4.80 10.33 -19.23
CA LEU A 206 3.93 11.51 -19.31
C LEU A 206 4.21 12.32 -20.57
N HIS A 207 5.47 12.60 -20.91
CA HIS A 207 5.81 13.32 -22.14
C HIS A 207 5.33 12.56 -23.38
N LYS A 208 5.51 11.23 -23.42
CA LYS A 208 4.97 10.38 -24.50
C LYS A 208 3.44 10.46 -24.57
N ALA A 209 2.75 10.47 -23.42
CA ALA A 209 1.29 10.63 -23.36
C ALA A 209 0.83 12.00 -23.87
N TYR A 210 1.54 13.06 -23.53
CA TYR A 210 1.29 14.41 -24.01
C TYR A 210 1.48 14.57 -25.52
N GLU A 211 2.51 13.94 -26.09
CA GLU A 211 2.76 13.90 -27.53
C GLU A 211 1.69 13.06 -28.24
N TRP A 212 1.39 11.87 -27.71
CA TRP A 212 0.38 10.95 -28.27
C TRP A 212 -1.03 11.53 -28.25
N HIS A 213 -1.41 12.24 -27.18
CA HIS A 213 -2.69 12.94 -27.09
C HIS A 213 -2.80 14.06 -28.13
N GLY A 214 -1.70 14.74 -28.45
CA GLY A 214 -1.61 15.68 -29.57
C GLY A 214 -2.40 16.99 -29.44
N GLN A 215 -3.21 17.18 -28.39
CA GLN A 215 -4.04 18.37 -28.17
C GLN A 215 -3.69 19.10 -26.85
N PRO A 216 -2.64 19.95 -26.81
CA PRO A 216 -2.18 20.59 -25.57
C PRO A 216 -3.23 21.45 -24.86
N SER A 217 -4.07 22.17 -25.59
CA SER A 217 -5.12 23.05 -25.04
C SER A 217 -6.35 22.31 -24.50
N LEU A 218 -6.43 20.99 -24.70
CA LEU A 218 -7.60 20.17 -24.37
C LEU A 218 -7.25 19.02 -23.39
N ARG A 219 -6.15 19.16 -22.64
CA ARG A 219 -5.65 18.12 -21.72
C ARG A 219 -6.42 18.01 -20.41
N ALA A 220 -7.13 19.06 -20.01
CA ALA A 220 -7.89 19.16 -18.76
C ALA A 220 -8.71 17.90 -18.44
N ALA A 221 -9.42 17.37 -19.43
CA ALA A 221 -10.31 16.23 -19.30
C ALA A 221 -9.61 14.86 -19.39
N HIS A 222 -8.32 14.82 -19.73
CA HIS A 222 -7.58 13.61 -20.10
C HIS A 222 -6.40 13.30 -19.20
N PHE A 223 -6.11 14.13 -18.20
CA PHE A 223 -4.96 13.95 -17.32
C PHE A 223 -5.32 14.29 -15.87
N ILE A 224 -5.14 13.32 -14.97
CA ILE A 224 -5.25 13.47 -13.53
C ILE A 224 -3.87 13.21 -12.93
N ALA A 225 -3.39 14.07 -12.04
CA ALA A 225 -2.16 13.82 -11.28
C ALA A 225 -2.50 13.24 -9.90
N VAL A 226 -1.66 12.32 -9.43
CA VAL A 226 -1.67 11.81 -8.05
C VAL A 226 -0.28 11.97 -7.47
N THR A 227 -0.10 12.92 -6.54
CA THR A 227 1.24 13.39 -6.11
C THR A 227 1.24 14.10 -4.75
N ALA A 228 2.41 14.21 -4.12
CA ALA A 228 2.64 15.11 -2.99
C ALA A 228 2.92 16.57 -3.41
N HIS A 229 3.29 16.78 -4.66
CA HIS A 229 3.71 18.07 -5.23
C HIS A 229 2.57 18.69 -6.03
N VAL A 230 1.50 19.08 -5.32
CA VAL A 230 0.27 19.61 -5.93
C VAL A 230 0.54 20.89 -6.74
N ASP A 231 1.32 21.81 -6.18
CA ASP A 231 1.64 23.08 -6.84
C ASP A 231 2.43 22.86 -8.15
N GLU A 232 3.36 21.90 -8.15
CA GLU A 232 4.14 21.53 -9.34
C GLU A 232 3.26 20.87 -10.40
N ALA A 233 2.32 19.99 -10.02
CA ALA A 233 1.35 19.43 -10.94
C ALA A 233 0.47 20.50 -11.58
N VAL A 234 -0.04 21.45 -10.79
CA VAL A 234 -0.82 22.58 -11.31
C VAL A 234 0.02 23.44 -12.27
N LYS A 235 1.28 23.74 -11.94
CA LYS A 235 2.20 24.46 -12.83
C LYS A 235 2.47 23.71 -14.14
N MET A 236 2.40 22.37 -14.12
CA MET A 236 2.53 21.51 -15.30
C MET A 236 1.22 21.36 -16.10
N GLY A 237 0.15 22.06 -15.69
CA GLY A 237 -1.13 22.13 -16.42
C GLY A 237 -2.14 21.05 -16.06
N PHE A 238 -2.02 20.42 -14.88
CA PHE A 238 -3.05 19.52 -14.37
C PHE A 238 -4.15 20.32 -13.66
N ASP A 239 -5.38 20.22 -14.16
CA ASP A 239 -6.55 20.83 -13.51
C ASP A 239 -7.11 19.96 -12.39
N THR A 240 -6.91 18.64 -12.48
CA THR A 240 -7.34 17.67 -11.45
C THR A 240 -6.11 17.02 -10.82
N VAL A 241 -5.91 17.26 -9.53
CA VAL A 241 -4.81 16.71 -8.74
C VAL A 241 -5.36 16.09 -7.46
N LEU A 242 -5.09 14.80 -7.25
CA LEU A 242 -5.37 14.14 -5.98
C LEU A 242 -4.09 14.09 -5.12
N PRO A 243 -4.15 14.50 -3.85
CA PRO A 243 -2.96 14.55 -3.01
C PRO A 243 -2.54 13.16 -2.50
N ILE A 244 -1.23 12.98 -2.35
CA ILE A 244 -0.61 11.99 -1.47
C ILE A 244 0.33 12.74 -0.55
N TRP A 245 0.34 12.44 0.75
CA TRP A 245 1.16 13.21 1.70
C TRP A 245 2.56 12.62 1.90
N ASP A 246 3.50 13.44 2.36
CA ASP A 246 4.89 13.03 2.58
C ASP A 246 5.06 11.91 3.61
N TRP A 247 4.14 11.83 4.58
CA TRP A 247 4.09 10.76 5.59
C TRP A 247 3.55 9.42 5.05
N VAL A 248 3.11 9.37 3.78
CA VAL A 248 2.73 8.14 3.08
C VAL A 248 3.93 7.61 2.30
N GLY A 249 4.58 6.55 2.76
CA GLY A 249 5.63 5.87 2.00
C GLY A 249 5.09 5.28 0.68
N GLY A 250 5.89 5.27 -0.40
CA GLY A 250 5.44 4.81 -1.72
C GLY A 250 4.88 3.39 -1.71
N ARG A 251 5.60 2.44 -1.11
CA ARG A 251 5.14 1.04 -0.90
C ARG A 251 3.97 0.88 0.09
N TYR A 252 3.70 1.92 0.89
CA TYR A 252 2.58 1.99 1.84
C TYR A 252 1.40 2.83 1.31
N SER A 253 1.45 3.30 0.05
CA SER A 253 0.45 4.19 -0.52
C SER A 253 -0.84 3.50 -0.99
N PHE A 254 -0.94 2.17 -0.85
CA PHE A 254 -2.08 1.36 -1.29
C PHE A 254 -3.45 1.91 -0.83
N CYS A 255 -3.57 2.45 0.38
CA CYS A 255 -4.83 3.00 0.89
C CYS A 255 -5.10 4.46 0.48
N SER A 256 -4.33 5.04 -0.45
CA SER A 256 -4.41 6.45 -0.85
C SER A 256 -5.03 6.65 -2.24
N ALA A 257 -5.03 7.90 -2.70
CA ALA A 257 -5.40 8.31 -4.06
C ALA A 257 -4.67 7.57 -5.18
N ILE A 258 -3.53 6.92 -4.90
CA ILE A 258 -2.84 6.06 -5.86
C ILE A 258 -3.75 4.97 -6.44
N ASN A 259 -4.77 4.56 -5.67
CA ASN A 259 -5.74 3.53 -6.03
C ASN A 259 -7.01 4.08 -6.71
N LEU A 260 -6.98 5.30 -7.25
CA LEU A 260 -8.09 5.84 -8.04
C LEU A 260 -8.49 4.90 -9.19
N ILE A 261 -7.51 4.32 -9.91
CA ILE A 261 -7.79 3.36 -10.98
C ILE A 261 -8.51 2.10 -10.47
N GLY A 262 -8.24 1.68 -9.23
CA GLY A 262 -8.97 0.61 -8.56
C GLY A 262 -10.42 0.99 -8.26
N CYS A 263 -10.67 2.22 -7.81
CA CYS A 263 -12.02 2.73 -7.62
C CYS A 263 -12.81 2.79 -8.94
N ILE A 264 -12.15 3.09 -10.06
CA ILE A 264 -12.75 3.05 -11.39
C ILE A 264 -13.10 1.59 -11.77
N ALA A 265 -12.20 0.65 -11.47
CA ALA A 265 -12.36 -0.77 -11.79
C ALA A 265 -13.60 -1.41 -11.15
N VAL A 266 -13.67 -1.36 -9.83
CA VAL A 266 -14.66 -2.11 -9.05
C VAL A 266 -15.65 -1.21 -8.31
N GLY A 267 -15.47 0.11 -8.37
CA GLY A 267 -16.30 1.07 -7.65
C GLY A 267 -15.72 1.47 -6.30
N TYR A 268 -16.06 2.69 -5.86
CA TYR A 268 -15.55 3.25 -4.61
C TYR A 268 -15.97 2.46 -3.36
N GLN A 269 -17.17 1.85 -3.37
CA GLN A 269 -17.66 1.09 -2.22
C GLN A 269 -16.72 -0.07 -1.85
N HIS A 270 -16.24 -0.82 -2.84
CA HIS A 270 -15.28 -1.91 -2.61
C HIS A 270 -13.93 -1.38 -2.09
N PHE A 271 -13.51 -0.20 -2.54
CA PHE A 271 -12.30 0.44 -1.99
C PHE A 271 -12.51 0.83 -0.52
N ASN A 272 -13.65 1.41 -0.18
CA ASN A 272 -14.01 1.71 1.20
C ASN A 272 -14.07 0.45 2.07
N ASP A 273 -14.64 -0.66 1.59
CA ASP A 273 -14.68 -1.92 2.33
C ASP A 273 -13.27 -2.49 2.58
N MET A 274 -12.35 -2.35 1.61
CA MET A 274 -10.93 -2.66 1.80
C MET A 274 -10.29 -1.78 2.88
N LEU A 275 -10.55 -0.46 2.88
CA LEU A 275 -10.06 0.44 3.92
C LEU A 275 -10.57 0.03 5.31
N LEU A 276 -11.83 -0.40 5.43
CA LEU A 276 -12.40 -0.89 6.69
C LEU A 276 -11.71 -2.18 7.16
N GLY A 277 -11.42 -3.11 6.26
CA GLY A 277 -10.64 -4.31 6.57
C GLY A 277 -9.22 -3.96 7.06
N ALA A 278 -8.53 -3.05 6.36
CA ALA A 278 -7.20 -2.59 6.75
C ALA A 278 -7.22 -1.86 8.11
N ARG A 279 -8.23 -1.03 8.37
CA ARG A 279 -8.45 -0.38 9.67
C ARG A 279 -8.66 -1.41 10.78
N SER A 280 -9.43 -2.46 10.51
CA SER A 280 -9.66 -3.52 11.50
C SER A 280 -8.34 -4.22 11.88
N MET A 281 -7.45 -4.46 10.91
CA MET A 281 -6.13 -5.01 11.19
C MET A 281 -5.19 -4.02 11.89
N ASP A 282 -5.29 -2.72 11.59
CA ASP A 282 -4.54 -1.67 12.30
C ASP A 282 -4.93 -1.61 13.78
N GLU A 283 -6.23 -1.65 14.09
CA GLU A 283 -6.72 -1.65 15.47
C GLU A 283 -6.33 -2.94 16.20
N HIS A 284 -6.33 -4.09 15.52
CA HIS A 284 -5.79 -5.36 16.04
C HIS A 284 -4.31 -5.22 16.40
N PHE A 285 -3.50 -4.77 15.44
CA PHE A 285 -2.07 -4.55 15.61
C PHE A 285 -1.75 -3.59 16.76
N LYS A 286 -2.51 -2.50 16.85
CA LYS A 286 -2.32 -1.47 17.88
C LYS A 286 -2.74 -1.93 19.27
N SER A 287 -3.88 -2.61 19.40
CA SER A 287 -4.52 -2.83 20.69
C SER A 287 -4.15 -4.16 21.34
N GLN A 288 -4.05 -5.25 20.58
CA GLN A 288 -3.93 -6.60 21.13
C GLN A 288 -2.60 -6.87 21.84
N ASP A 289 -2.66 -7.79 22.80
CA ASP A 289 -1.49 -8.38 23.45
C ASP A 289 -0.63 -9.14 22.44
N PHE A 290 0.69 -9.05 22.55
CA PHE A 290 1.61 -9.62 21.56
C PHE A 290 1.41 -11.12 21.33
N ALA A 291 1.00 -11.86 22.36
CA ALA A 291 0.72 -13.30 22.28
C ALA A 291 -0.38 -13.68 21.29
N VAL A 292 -1.33 -12.77 21.03
CA VAL A 292 -2.48 -12.95 20.13
C VAL A 292 -2.54 -11.89 19.02
N ASN A 293 -1.43 -11.18 18.80
CA ASN A 293 -1.35 -10.11 17.82
C ASN A 293 -0.74 -10.64 16.51
N LEU A 294 -1.56 -10.69 15.46
CA LEU A 294 -1.24 -11.35 14.20
C LEU A 294 0.02 -10.77 13.53
N PRO A 295 0.10 -9.45 13.25
CA PRO A 295 1.31 -8.88 12.65
C PRO A 295 2.55 -8.99 13.54
N VAL A 296 2.40 -8.83 14.87
CA VAL A 296 3.54 -8.94 15.79
C VAL A 296 4.11 -10.36 15.78
N MET A 297 3.24 -11.38 15.88
CA MET A 297 3.68 -12.77 15.83
C MET A 297 4.35 -13.11 14.50
N LEU A 298 3.77 -12.68 13.38
CA LEU A 298 4.39 -12.88 12.06
C LEU A 298 5.79 -12.23 11.98
N GLY A 299 5.94 -11.01 12.50
CA GLY A 299 7.24 -10.32 12.56
C GLY A 299 8.26 -11.02 13.47
N LEU A 300 7.83 -11.50 14.63
CA LEU A 300 8.70 -12.25 15.57
C LEU A 300 9.17 -13.58 14.98
N LEU A 301 8.31 -14.28 14.24
CA LEU A 301 8.69 -15.50 13.51
C LEU A 301 9.70 -15.21 12.39
N GLY A 302 9.59 -14.05 11.73
CA GLY A 302 10.62 -13.56 10.80
C GLY A 302 11.97 -13.39 11.49
N ILE A 303 12.00 -12.70 12.64
CA ILE A 303 13.21 -12.50 13.45
C ILE A 303 13.82 -13.84 13.88
N LEU A 304 12.99 -14.79 14.34
CA LEU A 304 13.44 -16.15 14.70
C LEU A 304 14.18 -16.81 13.53
N ASN A 305 13.55 -16.82 12.35
CA ASN A 305 14.07 -17.53 11.19
C ASN A 305 15.32 -16.86 10.61
N ILE A 306 15.34 -15.54 10.51
CA ILE A 306 16.46 -14.79 9.95
C ILE A 306 17.65 -14.82 10.92
N ASN A 307 17.45 -14.36 12.15
CA ASN A 307 18.57 -14.02 13.03
C ASN A 307 19.12 -15.22 13.82
N PHE A 308 18.30 -16.24 14.08
CA PHE A 308 18.70 -17.38 14.90
C PHE A 308 18.79 -18.69 14.11
N ARG A 309 18.05 -18.80 13.01
CA ARG A 309 18.06 -20.00 12.14
C ARG A 309 18.88 -19.80 10.86
N GLY A 310 19.26 -18.57 10.52
CA GLY A 310 20.05 -18.26 9.32
C GLY A 310 19.28 -18.45 8.02
N ILE A 311 17.95 -18.39 8.08
CA ILE A 311 17.06 -18.52 6.91
C ILE A 311 16.80 -17.13 6.36
N ASN A 312 17.57 -16.76 5.34
CA ASN A 312 17.54 -15.41 4.74
C ASN A 312 16.62 -15.30 3.51
N ASN A 313 15.78 -16.30 3.27
CA ASN A 313 14.81 -16.30 2.16
C ASN A 313 13.42 -16.56 2.74
N HIS A 314 12.44 -15.75 2.34
CA HIS A 314 11.03 -15.93 2.69
C HIS A 314 10.24 -16.26 1.42
N LEU A 315 9.71 -17.48 1.34
CA LEU A 315 8.89 -17.92 0.21
C LEU A 315 7.43 -17.61 0.50
N VAL A 316 6.80 -16.79 -0.34
CA VAL A 316 5.35 -16.50 -0.27
C VAL A 316 4.65 -17.22 -1.41
N LEU A 317 3.72 -18.10 -1.06
CA LEU A 317 2.90 -18.86 -2.01
C LEU A 317 1.43 -18.50 -1.81
N THR A 318 0.78 -18.09 -2.89
CA THR A 318 -0.66 -17.83 -2.91
C THR A 318 -1.38 -19.00 -3.57
N TYR A 319 -2.27 -19.66 -2.83
CA TYR A 319 -3.15 -20.72 -3.35
C TYR A 319 -4.46 -20.14 -3.90
N ALA A 320 -4.35 -19.00 -4.60
CA ALA A 320 -5.45 -18.29 -5.24
C ALA A 320 -4.89 -17.48 -6.42
N GLU A 321 -5.31 -17.81 -7.64
CA GLU A 321 -4.83 -17.16 -8.88
C GLU A 321 -5.03 -15.63 -8.88
N PRO A 322 -6.17 -15.05 -8.40
CA PRO A 322 -6.32 -13.60 -8.34
C PRO A 322 -5.24 -12.87 -7.51
N LEU A 323 -4.56 -13.57 -6.61
CA LEU A 323 -3.49 -13.04 -5.77
C LEU A 323 -2.09 -13.15 -6.40
N GLU A 324 -1.96 -13.46 -7.69
CA GLU A 324 -0.66 -13.53 -8.39
C GLU A 324 0.19 -12.26 -8.15
N TYR A 325 -0.45 -11.09 -8.22
CA TYR A 325 0.22 -9.79 -8.04
C TYR A 325 0.43 -9.37 -6.58
N PHE A 326 -0.05 -10.16 -5.61
CA PHE A 326 0.23 -9.93 -4.20
C PHE A 326 1.73 -10.09 -3.90
N VAL A 327 2.38 -11.10 -4.50
CA VAL A 327 3.80 -11.40 -4.23
C VAL A 327 4.72 -10.27 -4.71
N PRO A 328 4.63 -9.75 -5.96
CA PRO A 328 5.40 -8.58 -6.37
C PRO A 328 5.15 -7.32 -5.51
N TYR A 329 3.90 -7.08 -5.11
CA TYR A 329 3.57 -5.96 -4.21
C TYR A 329 4.24 -6.13 -2.84
N LEU A 330 4.12 -7.31 -2.24
CA LEU A 330 4.74 -7.64 -0.95
C LEU A 330 6.27 -7.60 -1.03
N GLN A 331 6.85 -8.02 -2.15
CA GLN A 331 8.30 -7.99 -2.36
C GLN A 331 8.85 -6.56 -2.21
N GLN A 332 8.20 -5.56 -2.81
CA GLN A 332 8.59 -4.17 -2.59
C GLN A 332 8.33 -3.73 -1.14
N LEU A 333 7.18 -4.11 -0.58
CA LEU A 333 6.79 -3.74 0.78
C LEU A 333 7.83 -4.20 1.80
N ASP A 334 8.31 -5.44 1.70
CA ASP A 334 9.26 -6.05 2.61
C ASP A 334 10.70 -5.61 2.30
N MET A 335 11.20 -5.87 1.08
CA MET A 335 12.63 -5.72 0.76
C MET A 335 13.13 -4.27 0.68
N GLU A 336 12.23 -3.31 0.44
CA GLU A 336 12.57 -1.88 0.34
C GLU A 336 12.31 -1.12 1.65
N SER A 337 11.79 -1.80 2.69
CA SER A 337 11.55 -1.27 4.05
C SER A 337 12.75 -1.42 4.98
#